data_AF-A0A7K4H8F2-F1
#
_entry.id   AF-A0A7K4H8F2-F1
#
_cell.length_a   1.000
_cell.length_b   1.000
_cell.length_c   1.000
_cell.angle_alpha   90.00
_cell.angle_beta   90.00
_cell.angle_gamma   90.00
#
_symmetry.space_group_name_H-M   'P 1'
#
loop_
_entity.id
_entity.type
_entity.pdbx_description
1 polymer ?
#
loop_
_entity_poly.entity_id
_entity_poly.type
_entity_poly.pdbx_seq_one_letter_code
_entity_poly.pdbx_strand_id
1 'polypeptide(L)'
;MTTRQTKKTTSEKTSVKKSASSVKRSPSRTSKPKSTPAPPTTLAANPFAFEVLSLASRQRTNAKKVEILEKYKDDSLRSIFVWNYDNKIQSALPAGDVPYAAADEQTSFSGTLSEKINDSVSKMEEIGTKSLGATDQGKTSIRKEYKNFYNFIRGGNDALSGVKRENMFISLLQGLHPLEAEIMILVKDKKLEEKYKLN
;
A
#
# COMPACT_ATOMS: atom_id res chain seq x y z
N MET A 1 -17.07 -61.97 54.51
CA MET A 1 -15.81 -61.53 53.86
C MET A 1 -16.16 -60.95 52.50
N THR A 2 -15.75 -59.70 52.26
CA THR A 2 -15.13 -59.18 51.01
C THR A 2 -15.85 -59.48 49.67
N THR A 3 -16.20 -58.59 48.72
CA THR A 3 -16.04 -57.15 48.44
C THR A 3 -16.57 -56.91 47.00
N ARG A 4 -17.10 -55.69 46.72
CA ARG A 4 -17.21 -54.97 45.40
C ARG A 4 -18.04 -55.59 44.26
N GLN A 5 -18.54 -54.85 43.26
CA GLN A 5 -18.96 -53.45 43.02
C GLN A 5 -19.58 -53.47 41.62
N THR A 6 -20.70 -52.76 41.41
CA THR A 6 -21.10 -52.14 40.14
C THR A 6 -21.77 -50.80 40.54
N LYS A 7 -21.82 -49.69 39.81
CA LYS A 7 -21.93 -49.45 38.38
C LYS A 7 -21.74 -47.92 38.15
N LYS A 8 -21.41 -47.54 36.91
CA LYS A 8 -21.63 -46.24 36.22
C LYS A 8 -22.66 -45.30 36.88
N THR A 9 -22.49 -43.97 36.75
CA THR A 9 -23.27 -43.11 35.81
C THR A 9 -22.77 -41.64 35.82
N THR A 10 -22.80 -41.07 34.61
CA THR A 10 -22.65 -39.70 34.10
C THR A 10 -23.18 -38.55 34.98
N SER A 11 -22.45 -37.43 34.99
CA SER A 11 -22.84 -36.14 35.58
C SER A 11 -23.31 -35.15 34.52
N GLU A 12 -24.52 -34.60 34.73
CA GLU A 12 -25.07 -33.45 34.02
C GLU A 12 -25.41 -32.33 35.03
N LYS A 13 -25.20 -31.09 34.59
CA LYS A 13 -25.53 -29.74 35.11
C LYS A 13 -26.38 -29.64 36.39
N THR A 14 -26.13 -28.59 37.20
CA THR A 14 -26.96 -27.35 37.22
C THR A 14 -26.54 -26.37 38.33
N SER A 15 -26.31 -25.11 37.92
CA SER A 15 -26.62 -23.80 38.54
C SER A 15 -26.50 -23.60 40.06
N VAL A 16 -25.65 -22.64 40.46
CA VAL A 16 -25.80 -21.89 41.72
C VAL A 16 -25.78 -20.39 41.43
N LYS A 17 -26.92 -19.75 41.74
CA LYS A 17 -27.13 -18.30 41.83
C LYS A 17 -26.14 -17.68 42.82
N LYS A 18 -25.50 -16.56 42.46
CA LYS A 18 -24.81 -15.69 43.42
C LYS A 18 -25.30 -14.25 43.31
N SER A 19 -25.51 -13.70 44.48
CA SER A 19 -26.17 -12.46 44.86
C SER A 19 -25.46 -11.20 44.38
N ALA A 20 -26.27 -10.19 44.05
CA ALA A 20 -25.86 -8.84 43.72
C ALA A 20 -25.48 -8.05 44.99
N SER A 21 -24.37 -7.31 44.92
CA SER A 21 -24.10 -6.16 45.78
C SER A 21 -23.66 -5.01 44.87
N SER A 22 -24.38 -3.89 44.95
CA SER A 22 -24.22 -2.73 44.09
C SER A 22 -23.30 -1.71 44.75
N VAL A 23 -22.21 -1.34 44.08
CA VAL A 23 -21.41 -0.15 44.41
C VAL A 23 -21.49 0.80 43.21
N LYS A 24 -22.25 1.87 43.35
CA LYS A 24 -22.28 3.00 42.41
C LYS A 24 -20.99 3.82 42.58
N ARG A 25 -20.20 3.94 41.51
CA ARG A 25 -19.17 4.99 41.34
C ARG A 25 -19.35 5.66 39.97
N SER A 26 -19.28 6.98 40.00
CA SER A 26 -19.65 7.97 38.98
C SER A 26 -18.91 7.83 37.64
N PRO A 27 -19.49 8.24 36.49
CA PRO A 27 -18.80 8.20 35.21
C PRO A 27 -17.73 9.29 35.13
N SER A 28 -16.48 8.90 34.87
CA SER A 28 -15.39 9.82 34.54
C SER A 28 -15.58 10.37 33.13
N ARG A 29 -15.50 11.70 33.00
CA ARG A 29 -15.62 12.42 31.74
C ARG A 29 -14.36 12.18 30.91
N THR A 30 -14.42 11.25 29.96
CA THR A 30 -13.35 10.97 29.00
C THR A 30 -13.20 12.17 28.06
N SER A 31 -12.07 12.86 28.15
CA SER A 31 -11.68 13.88 27.18
C SER A 31 -11.41 13.22 25.83
N LYS A 32 -12.15 13.62 24.79
CA LYS A 32 -11.86 13.21 23.41
C LYS A 32 -10.47 13.73 23.01
N PRO A 33 -9.60 12.90 22.40
CA PRO A 33 -8.33 13.38 21.86
C PRO A 33 -8.58 14.42 20.77
N LYS A 34 -7.78 15.48 20.84
CA LYS A 34 -7.77 16.67 19.98
C LYS A 34 -7.51 16.22 18.53
N SER A 35 -8.47 16.45 17.63
CA SER A 35 -8.31 16.14 16.21
C SER A 35 -7.19 17.00 15.62
N THR A 36 -6.19 16.36 15.04
CA THR A 36 -5.18 16.99 14.21
C THR A 36 -5.84 17.87 13.13
N PRO A 37 -5.35 19.09 12.85
CA PRO A 37 -5.92 19.96 11.83
C PRO A 37 -5.95 19.27 10.47
N ALA A 38 -7.05 19.44 9.73
CA ALA A 38 -7.18 18.89 8.38
C ALA A 38 -6.05 19.41 7.48
N PRO A 39 -5.33 18.54 6.74
CA PRO A 39 -4.30 18.99 5.81
C PRO A 39 -4.92 19.85 4.69
N PRO A 40 -4.16 20.80 4.12
CA PRO A 40 -4.63 21.69 3.07
C PRO A 40 -5.22 20.89 1.91
N THR A 41 -6.42 21.26 1.47
CA THR A 41 -7.19 20.56 0.40
C THR A 41 -6.59 20.77 -1.01
N THR A 42 -5.48 21.50 -1.09
CA THR A 42 -4.85 21.96 -2.33
C THR A 42 -3.38 21.58 -2.34
N LEU A 43 -2.99 20.77 -3.32
CA LEU A 43 -1.61 20.34 -3.56
C LEU A 43 -0.87 21.39 -4.41
N ALA A 44 0.45 21.24 -4.51
CA ALA A 44 1.26 22.03 -5.43
C ALA A 44 0.81 21.85 -6.89
N ALA A 45 1.28 22.73 -7.80
CA ALA A 45 0.89 22.70 -9.21
C ALA A 45 1.21 21.37 -9.91
N ASN A 46 2.35 20.76 -9.58
CA ASN A 46 2.80 19.48 -10.13
C ASN A 46 2.97 18.46 -8.99
N PRO A 47 1.88 17.94 -8.42
CA PRO A 47 1.97 16.98 -7.32
C PRO A 47 2.50 15.64 -7.81
N PHE A 48 3.04 14.83 -6.89
CA PHE A 48 3.36 13.44 -7.18
C PHE A 48 2.09 12.60 -7.28
N ALA A 49 2.15 11.45 -7.98
CA ALA A 49 0.99 10.59 -8.12
C ALA A 49 0.53 10.07 -6.75
N PHE A 50 1.47 9.68 -5.87
CA PHE A 50 1.11 9.20 -4.52
C PHE A 50 0.36 10.24 -3.68
N GLU A 51 0.60 11.54 -3.88
CA GLU A 51 -0.11 12.59 -3.17
C GLU A 51 -1.55 12.70 -3.64
N VAL A 52 -1.75 12.68 -4.96
CA VAL A 52 -3.08 12.72 -5.57
C VAL A 52 -3.88 11.48 -5.18
N LEU A 53 -3.29 10.28 -5.30
CA LEU A 53 -3.94 9.03 -4.94
C LEU A 53 -4.27 8.96 -3.44
N SER A 54 -3.36 9.42 -2.58
CA SER A 54 -3.62 9.49 -1.12
C SER A 54 -4.74 10.47 -0.78
N LEU A 55 -4.79 11.62 -1.46
CA LEU A 55 -5.83 12.63 -1.24
C LEU A 55 -7.20 12.16 -1.73
N ALA A 56 -7.25 11.46 -2.88
CA ALA A 56 -8.45 10.83 -3.40
C ALA A 56 -8.93 9.67 -2.51
N SER A 57 -8.04 8.74 -2.13
CA SER A 57 -8.35 7.57 -1.27
C SER A 57 -8.95 7.95 0.09
N ARG A 58 -8.62 9.14 0.61
CA ARG A 58 -9.19 9.68 1.87
C ARG A 58 -10.64 10.16 1.75
N GLN A 59 -11.16 10.38 0.54
CA GLN A 59 -12.51 10.88 0.36
C GLN A 59 -13.56 9.81 0.58
N ARG A 60 -14.66 10.19 1.24
CA ARG A 60 -15.75 9.26 1.59
C ARG A 60 -16.64 8.89 0.40
N THR A 61 -16.79 9.79 -0.57
CA THR A 61 -17.74 9.61 -1.67
C THR A 61 -17.01 9.57 -3.01
N ASN A 62 -17.49 8.73 -3.91
CA ASN A 62 -16.90 8.59 -5.25
C ASN A 62 -16.94 9.90 -6.03
N ALA A 63 -17.98 10.72 -5.86
CA ALA A 63 -18.05 12.06 -6.45
C ALA A 63 -16.85 12.95 -6.05
N LYS A 64 -16.43 12.94 -4.77
CA LYS A 64 -15.28 13.71 -4.31
C LYS A 64 -13.95 13.11 -4.77
N LYS A 65 -13.86 11.79 -4.85
CA LYS A 65 -12.68 11.11 -5.44
C LYS A 65 -12.48 11.57 -6.88
N VAL A 66 -13.55 11.55 -7.68
CA VAL A 66 -13.55 12.01 -9.08
C VAL A 66 -13.18 13.49 -9.18
N GLU A 67 -13.75 14.36 -8.34
CA GLU A 67 -13.42 15.79 -8.33
C GLU A 67 -11.91 16.05 -8.14
N ILE A 68 -11.29 15.31 -7.22
CA ILE A 68 -9.86 15.41 -6.95
C ILE A 68 -9.02 14.88 -8.12
N LEU A 69 -9.38 13.72 -8.67
CA LEU A 69 -8.67 13.13 -9.81
C LEU A 69 -8.78 14.00 -11.05
N GLU A 70 -9.92 14.65 -11.28
CA GLU A 70 -10.12 15.59 -12.39
C GLU A 70 -9.34 16.89 -12.17
N LYS A 71 -9.31 17.40 -10.92
CA LYS A 71 -8.55 18.60 -10.56
C LYS A 71 -7.05 18.46 -10.81
N TYR A 72 -6.47 17.28 -10.52
CA TYR A 72 -5.05 16.99 -10.70
C TYR A 72 -4.78 16.08 -11.90
N LYS A 73 -5.65 16.10 -12.91
CA LYS A 73 -5.52 15.24 -14.08
C LYS A 73 -4.16 15.42 -14.75
N ASP A 74 -3.56 14.29 -15.12
CA ASP A 74 -2.28 14.25 -15.82
C ASP A 74 -2.18 12.93 -16.61
N ASP A 75 -1.46 12.94 -17.72
CA ASP A 75 -1.31 11.76 -18.57
C ASP A 75 -0.54 10.63 -17.87
N SER A 76 0.33 10.95 -16.91
CA SER A 76 1.00 9.94 -16.10
C SER A 76 0.05 9.22 -15.15
N LEU A 77 -0.91 9.94 -14.54
CA LEU A 77 -1.99 9.35 -13.74
C LEU A 77 -2.92 8.49 -14.60
N ARG A 78 -3.28 8.96 -15.78
CA ARG A 78 -4.06 8.15 -16.73
C ARG A 78 -3.31 6.88 -17.12
N SER A 79 -2.00 6.98 -17.35
CA SER A 79 -1.17 5.83 -17.73
C SER A 79 -1.16 4.75 -16.65
N ILE A 80 -1.01 5.12 -15.37
CA ILE A 80 -1.09 4.13 -14.28
C ILE A 80 -2.50 3.56 -14.12
N PHE A 81 -3.56 4.34 -14.35
CA PHE A 81 -4.94 3.85 -14.26
C PHE A 81 -5.28 2.90 -15.40
N VAL A 82 -4.91 3.23 -16.63
CA VAL A 82 -5.08 2.38 -17.80
C VAL A 82 -4.31 1.07 -17.58
N TRP A 83 -3.05 1.15 -17.14
CA TRP A 83 -2.28 -0.05 -16.84
C TRP A 83 -2.87 -0.85 -15.66
N ASN A 84 -3.44 -0.23 -14.63
CA ASN A 84 -4.01 -0.98 -13.50
C ASN A 84 -5.42 -1.53 -13.75
N TYR A 85 -6.29 -0.82 -14.47
CA TYR A 85 -7.73 -1.13 -14.53
C TYR A 85 -8.20 -1.72 -15.86
N ASP A 86 -7.47 -1.51 -16.96
CA ASP A 86 -7.86 -2.10 -18.24
C ASP A 86 -7.48 -3.59 -18.26
N ASN A 87 -8.48 -4.48 -18.26
CA ASN A 87 -8.30 -5.92 -18.31
C ASN A 87 -7.62 -6.42 -19.60
N LYS A 88 -7.66 -5.62 -20.68
CA LYS A 88 -6.99 -5.96 -21.94
C LYS A 88 -5.48 -5.75 -21.86
N ILE A 89 -5.02 -4.90 -20.95
CA ILE A 89 -3.60 -4.60 -20.77
C ILE A 89 -3.00 -5.60 -19.80
N GLN A 90 -2.09 -6.44 -20.31
CA GLN A 90 -1.35 -7.41 -19.50
C GLN A 90 0.09 -6.96 -19.28
N SER A 91 0.59 -7.15 -18.05
CA SER A 91 1.98 -6.88 -17.72
C SER A 91 2.90 -7.89 -18.44
N ALA A 92 4.02 -7.39 -18.95
CA ALA A 92 5.11 -8.20 -19.47
C ALA A 92 6.14 -8.59 -18.39
N LEU A 93 5.93 -8.12 -17.15
CA LEU A 93 6.76 -8.41 -15.98
C LEU A 93 6.21 -9.61 -15.20
N PRO A 94 7.06 -10.34 -14.45
CA PRO A 94 6.61 -11.35 -13.52
C PRO A 94 5.79 -10.73 -12.35
N ALA A 95 4.81 -11.48 -11.86
CA ALA A 95 4.00 -11.10 -10.71
C ALA A 95 4.77 -11.31 -9.39
N GLY A 96 4.43 -10.55 -8.35
CA GLY A 96 5.05 -10.67 -7.03
C GLY A 96 6.22 -9.70 -6.80
N ASP A 97 7.04 -10.01 -5.80
CA ASP A 97 8.11 -9.11 -5.36
C ASP A 97 9.23 -8.96 -6.41
N VAL A 98 9.79 -7.75 -6.45
CA VAL A 98 10.81 -7.37 -7.43
C VAL A 98 12.19 -7.60 -6.82
N PRO A 99 13.04 -8.45 -7.43
CA PRO A 99 14.39 -8.71 -6.92
C PRO A 99 15.35 -7.55 -7.25
N TYR A 100 16.59 -7.66 -6.77
CA TYR A 100 17.70 -6.82 -7.24
C TYR A 100 18.26 -7.35 -8.56
N ALA A 101 18.76 -6.45 -9.42
CA ALA A 101 19.16 -6.80 -10.79
C ALA A 101 20.43 -7.68 -10.88
N ALA A 102 21.29 -7.70 -9.85
CA ALA A 102 22.44 -8.61 -9.71
C ALA A 102 23.02 -8.52 -8.28
N ALA A 103 23.80 -9.54 -7.86
CA ALA A 103 24.43 -9.67 -6.53
C ALA A 103 25.59 -8.68 -6.26
N ASP A 104 25.83 -7.77 -7.20
CA ASP A 104 26.92 -6.79 -7.20
C ASP A 104 26.59 -5.59 -6.31
N GLU A 105 25.31 -5.42 -5.96
CA GLU A 105 24.91 -4.56 -4.85
C GLU A 105 25.33 -5.25 -3.55
N GLN A 106 26.55 -4.94 -3.10
CA GLN A 106 27.09 -5.26 -1.78
C GLN A 106 26.34 -4.46 -0.71
N THR A 107 25.02 -4.61 -0.67
CA THR A 107 24.14 -4.09 0.36
C THR A 107 24.03 -5.16 1.43
N SER A 108 24.31 -4.82 2.68
CA SER A 108 24.08 -5.69 3.85
C SER A 108 22.60 -6.02 4.10
N PHE A 109 21.74 -5.81 3.11
CA PHE A 109 20.29 -6.00 3.15
C PHE A 109 19.95 -7.30 2.42
N SER A 110 19.48 -8.30 3.16
CA SER A 110 19.21 -9.66 2.67
C SER A 110 17.79 -9.83 2.11
N GLY A 111 17.23 -8.81 1.47
CA GLY A 111 15.83 -8.79 1.02
C GLY A 111 15.66 -8.55 -0.48
N THR A 112 14.41 -8.32 -0.90
CA THR A 112 14.06 -7.89 -2.27
C THR A 112 14.09 -6.36 -2.41
N LEU A 113 14.02 -5.83 -3.63
CA LEU A 113 13.87 -4.39 -3.83
C LEU A 113 12.50 -3.91 -3.34
N SER A 114 11.45 -4.73 -3.53
CA SER A 114 10.11 -4.46 -2.98
C SER A 114 10.14 -4.26 -1.47
N GLU A 115 10.82 -5.16 -0.73
CA GLU A 115 10.94 -5.06 0.73
C GLU A 115 11.66 -3.77 1.15
N LYS A 116 12.77 -3.41 0.49
CA LYS A 116 13.48 -2.14 0.78
C LYS A 116 12.61 -0.91 0.54
N ILE A 117 11.79 -0.92 -0.51
CA ILE A 117 10.83 0.16 -0.81
C ILE A 117 9.78 0.22 0.30
N ASN A 118 9.19 -0.92 0.68
CA ASN A 118 8.18 -0.99 1.74
C ASN A 118 8.73 -0.54 3.10
N ASP A 119 9.96 -0.92 3.45
CA ASP A 119 10.64 -0.45 4.65
C ASP A 119 10.84 1.07 4.63
N SER A 120 11.18 1.63 3.47
CA SER A 120 11.37 3.08 3.30
C SER A 120 10.04 3.82 3.44
N VAL A 121 8.97 3.30 2.82
CA VAL A 121 7.60 3.84 2.93
C VAL A 121 7.09 3.75 4.36
N SER A 122 7.31 2.64 5.05
CA SER A 122 6.89 2.45 6.45
C SER A 122 7.59 3.45 7.37
N LYS A 123 8.91 3.63 7.23
CA LYS A 123 9.67 4.64 7.98
C LYS A 123 9.14 6.05 7.74
N MET A 124 8.82 6.39 6.48
CA MET A 124 8.22 7.68 6.10
C MET A 124 6.87 7.92 6.78
N GLU A 125 6.01 6.89 6.80
CA GLU A 125 4.71 6.94 7.46
C GLU A 125 4.86 7.12 8.98
N GLU A 126 5.81 6.42 9.62
CA GLU A 126 6.08 6.50 11.06
C GLU A 126 6.56 7.89 11.50
N ILE A 127 7.49 8.49 10.76
CA ILE A 127 8.03 9.82 11.06
C ILE A 127 7.16 10.96 10.51
N GLY A 128 6.11 10.63 9.74
CA GLY A 128 5.17 11.59 9.18
C GLY A 128 5.74 12.50 8.09
N THR A 129 6.84 12.11 7.43
CA THR A 129 7.41 12.83 6.28
C THR A 129 7.19 12.08 4.98
N LYS A 130 6.88 12.83 3.92
CA LYS A 130 6.79 12.33 2.55
C LYS A 130 8.07 12.56 1.75
N SER A 131 9.09 13.13 2.39
CA SER A 131 10.37 13.51 1.82
C SER A 131 11.47 12.65 2.44
N LEU A 132 12.41 12.17 1.65
CA LEU A 132 13.64 11.52 2.12
C LEU A 132 14.68 12.52 2.66
N GLY A 133 14.34 13.80 2.79
CA GLY A 133 15.28 14.85 3.18
C GLY A 133 16.34 15.07 2.09
N ALA A 134 17.62 15.12 2.49
CA ALA A 134 18.73 15.30 1.54
C ALA A 134 18.79 14.19 0.46
N THR A 135 18.24 13.01 0.76
CA THR A 135 18.17 11.86 -0.14
C THR A 135 17.09 11.95 -1.21
N ASP A 136 16.24 12.99 -1.22
CA ASP A 136 15.30 13.24 -2.32
C ASP A 136 15.99 13.73 -3.60
N GLN A 137 17.20 14.27 -3.47
CA GLN A 137 17.95 14.80 -4.60
C GLN A 137 18.31 13.66 -5.56
N GLY A 138 17.95 13.84 -6.84
CA GLY A 138 18.22 12.87 -7.91
C GLY A 138 17.12 11.83 -8.14
N LYS A 139 16.01 11.85 -7.37
CA LYS A 139 14.86 11.00 -7.66
C LYS A 139 14.03 11.49 -8.86
N THR A 140 13.57 10.56 -9.68
CA THR A 140 12.59 10.81 -10.75
C THR A 140 11.16 10.61 -10.24
N SER A 141 10.16 10.82 -11.10
CA SER A 141 8.74 10.66 -10.78
C SER A 141 8.00 9.93 -11.90
N ILE A 142 6.83 9.36 -11.58
CA ILE A 142 5.93 8.73 -12.56
C ILE A 142 5.60 9.73 -13.68
N ARG A 143 5.46 11.03 -13.34
CA ARG A 143 5.24 12.10 -14.32
C ARG A 143 6.36 12.22 -15.36
N LYS A 144 7.61 11.95 -14.99
CA LYS A 144 8.74 11.97 -15.93
C LYS A 144 8.86 10.66 -16.70
N GLU A 145 8.57 9.54 -16.05
CA GLU A 145 8.87 8.20 -16.57
C GLU A 145 7.71 7.51 -17.30
N TYR A 146 6.47 8.01 -17.23
CA TYR A 146 5.30 7.29 -17.75
C TYR A 146 5.39 6.92 -19.24
N LYS A 147 6.14 7.70 -20.03
CA LYS A 147 6.40 7.42 -21.44
C LYS A 147 7.17 6.12 -21.66
N ASN A 148 7.85 5.61 -20.63
CA ASN A 148 8.59 4.35 -20.68
C ASN A 148 7.73 3.13 -20.30
N PHE A 149 6.47 3.33 -19.83
CA PHE A 149 5.65 2.22 -19.31
C PHE A 149 5.22 1.21 -20.38
N TYR A 150 5.17 1.61 -21.65
CA TYR A 150 4.92 0.68 -22.76
C TYR A 150 5.96 -0.45 -22.84
N ASN A 151 7.18 -0.24 -22.32
CA ASN A 151 8.21 -1.28 -22.24
C ASN A 151 7.83 -2.43 -21.29
N PHE A 152 6.86 -2.23 -20.40
CA PHE A 152 6.45 -3.22 -19.40
C PHE A 152 5.08 -3.85 -19.71
N ILE A 153 4.49 -3.52 -20.84
CA ILE A 153 3.18 -4.01 -21.29
C ILE A 153 3.37 -4.98 -22.47
N ARG A 154 2.54 -6.03 -22.53
CA ARG A 154 2.46 -6.97 -23.66
C ARG A 154 1.95 -6.24 -24.91
N GLY A 155 2.63 -6.40 -26.06
CA GLY A 155 2.28 -5.68 -27.29
C GLY A 155 2.76 -4.22 -27.33
N GLY A 156 3.52 -3.77 -26.32
CA GLY A 156 4.13 -2.44 -26.28
C GLY A 156 5.48 -2.39 -27.01
N ASN A 157 6.52 -2.93 -26.36
CA ASN A 157 7.87 -3.05 -26.96
C ASN A 157 8.31 -4.51 -27.08
N ASP A 158 7.77 -5.23 -28.06
CA ASP A 158 8.00 -6.67 -28.21
C ASP A 158 9.42 -7.05 -28.61
N ALA A 159 10.27 -6.09 -28.97
CA ALA A 159 11.70 -6.32 -29.21
C ALA A 159 12.51 -6.60 -27.93
N LEU A 160 11.97 -6.31 -26.74
CA LEU A 160 12.66 -6.51 -25.46
C LEU A 160 12.40 -7.89 -24.85
N SER A 161 13.47 -8.58 -24.45
CA SER A 161 13.40 -9.83 -23.68
C SER A 161 12.84 -9.61 -22.27
N GLY A 162 12.28 -10.65 -21.67
CA GLY A 162 11.73 -10.60 -20.29
C GLY A 162 12.76 -10.11 -19.27
N VAL A 163 13.97 -10.67 -19.29
CA VAL A 163 15.08 -10.26 -18.41
C VAL A 163 15.43 -8.79 -18.58
N LYS A 164 15.45 -8.27 -19.81
CA LYS A 164 15.75 -6.86 -20.06
C LYS A 164 14.64 -5.96 -19.53
N ARG A 165 13.36 -6.36 -19.68
CA ARG A 165 12.22 -5.61 -19.11
C ARG A 165 12.28 -5.58 -17.58
N GLU A 166 12.61 -6.70 -16.95
CA GLU A 166 12.77 -6.79 -15.51
C GLU A 166 13.90 -5.88 -15.01
N ASN A 167 15.09 -5.94 -15.64
CA ASN A 167 16.20 -5.03 -15.30
C ASN A 167 15.83 -3.55 -15.49
N MET A 168 15.14 -3.21 -16.60
CA MET A 168 14.64 -1.84 -16.81
C MET A 168 13.63 -1.42 -15.75
N PHE A 169 12.78 -2.33 -15.29
CA PHE A 169 11.82 -2.06 -14.23
C PHE A 169 12.51 -1.85 -12.89
N ILE A 170 13.52 -2.66 -12.57
CA ILE A 170 14.36 -2.48 -11.38
C ILE A 170 15.02 -1.09 -11.40
N SER A 171 15.66 -0.71 -12.52
CA SER A 171 16.26 0.63 -12.66
C SER A 171 15.24 1.76 -12.52
N LEU A 172 14.03 1.59 -13.06
CA LEU A 172 12.93 2.55 -12.88
C LEU A 172 12.58 2.71 -11.40
N LEU A 173 12.37 1.61 -10.67
CA LEU A 173 12.01 1.64 -9.25
C LEU A 173 13.10 2.29 -8.39
N GLN A 174 14.37 1.99 -8.67
CA GLN A 174 15.51 2.59 -7.96
C GLN A 174 15.62 4.11 -8.19
N GLY A 175 15.24 4.58 -9.37
CA GLY A 175 15.20 6.01 -9.70
C GLY A 175 14.03 6.75 -9.06
N LEU A 176 12.89 6.09 -8.83
CA LEU A 176 11.68 6.71 -8.30
C LEU A 176 11.78 7.05 -6.81
N HIS A 177 10.99 8.04 -6.39
CA HIS A 177 10.66 8.22 -4.97
C HIS A 177 9.97 6.96 -4.42
N PRO A 178 10.25 6.48 -3.19
CA PRO A 178 9.72 5.21 -2.69
C PRO A 178 8.19 5.10 -2.77
N LEU A 179 7.45 6.16 -2.45
CA LEU A 179 5.99 6.20 -2.57
C LEU A 179 5.50 6.11 -4.04
N GLU A 180 6.29 6.55 -5.01
CA GLU A 180 5.98 6.37 -6.45
C GLU A 180 6.35 4.95 -6.90
N ALA A 181 7.46 4.41 -6.40
CA ALA A 181 7.92 3.07 -6.72
C ALA A 181 6.92 2.00 -6.24
N GLU A 182 6.37 2.18 -5.04
CA GLU A 182 5.31 1.32 -4.50
C GLU A 182 4.07 1.29 -5.39
N ILE A 183 3.66 2.44 -5.95
CA ILE A 183 2.56 2.50 -6.93
C ILE A 183 2.87 1.61 -8.12
N MET A 184 4.10 1.65 -8.65
CA MET A 184 4.47 0.85 -9.81
C MET A 184 4.45 -0.65 -9.53
N ILE A 185 4.85 -1.08 -8.33
CA ILE A 185 4.77 -2.48 -7.88
C ILE A 185 3.31 -2.95 -7.83
N LEU A 186 2.41 -2.12 -7.29
CA LEU A 186 0.98 -2.43 -7.24
C LEU A 186 0.36 -2.46 -8.65
N VAL A 187 0.69 -1.49 -9.50
CA VAL A 187 0.13 -1.34 -10.85
C VAL A 187 0.48 -2.51 -11.75
N LYS A 188 1.74 -3.00 -11.72
CA LYS A 188 2.15 -4.13 -12.57
C LYS A 188 1.34 -5.40 -12.28
N ASP A 189 0.84 -5.53 -11.05
CA ASP A 189 0.09 -6.69 -10.55
C ASP A 189 -1.42 -6.42 -10.47
N LYS A 190 -1.90 -5.26 -10.95
CA LYS A 190 -3.32 -4.85 -10.93
C LYS A 190 -3.89 -4.66 -9.52
N LYS A 191 -3.04 -4.28 -8.56
CA LYS A 191 -3.34 -4.23 -7.12
C LYS A 191 -3.41 -2.82 -6.54
N LEU A 192 -3.56 -1.78 -7.37
CA LEU A 192 -3.61 -0.40 -6.88
C LEU A 192 -4.70 -0.17 -5.81
N GLU A 193 -5.82 -0.90 -5.90
CA GLU A 193 -6.93 -0.80 -4.95
C GLU A 193 -6.64 -1.38 -3.56
N GLU A 194 -5.63 -2.26 -3.44
CA GLU A 194 -5.23 -2.81 -2.14
C GLU A 194 -4.71 -1.70 -1.21
N LYS A 195 -4.07 -0.66 -1.78
CA LYS A 195 -3.57 0.50 -1.03
C LYS A 195 -4.46 1.74 -1.16
N TYR A 196 -4.97 2.03 -2.36
CA TYR A 196 -5.77 3.23 -2.62
C TYR A 196 -7.23 2.87 -2.89
N LYS A 197 -8.11 3.20 -1.95
CA LYS A 197 -9.56 2.92 -2.04
C LYS A 197 -10.22 3.89 -3.01
N LEU A 198 -10.06 3.65 -4.31
CA LEU A 198 -10.53 4.53 -5.40
C LEU A 198 -11.93 4.18 -5.93
N ASN A 199 -12.47 3.03 -5.50
CA ASN A 199 -13.79 2.49 -5.85
C ASN A 199 -14.92 2.95 -4.92
#